data_AF-A0A7C0WNX9-F1
#
_entry.id   AF-A0A7C0WNX9-F1
#
_cell.length_a   1.000
_cell.length_b   1.000
_cell.length_c   1.000
_cell.angle_alpha   90.00
_cell.angle_beta   90.00
_cell.angle_gamma   90.00
#
_symmetry.space_group_name_H-M   'P 1'
#
loop_
_entity.id
_entity.type
_entity.pdbx_description
1 polymer ?
#
loop_
_entity_poly.entity_id
_entity_poly.type
_entity_poly.pdbx_seq_one_letter_code
_entity_poly.pdbx_strand_id
1 'polypeptide(L)'
;RNQIPRIIPYQTAFFDTTFSASIKAGNREALLIQTLNYFSSFDGVITDRYHGVIFSVICRRPCLVLPTVDHKLTSAIEWFTEVPFITIARNLDEIPGKLEQCLRGGDRSVPDWNRIYFDGLPARLGLKLAPTELT
;
A
#
# COMPACT_ATOMS: atom_id res chain seq x y z
N ARG A 1 -0.40 -19.20 0.34
CA ARG A 1 0.61 -18.11 0.55
C ARG A 1 2.02 -18.67 0.64
N ASN A 2 2.29 -19.68 1.47
CA ASN A 2 3.61 -20.33 1.54
C ASN A 2 4.08 -21.00 0.24
N GLN A 3 3.16 -21.18 -0.73
CA GLN A 3 3.45 -21.68 -2.06
C GLN A 3 3.97 -20.59 -3.02
N ILE A 4 3.77 -19.31 -2.70
CA ILE A 4 4.12 -18.18 -3.59
C ILE A 4 5.60 -18.20 -3.99
N PRO A 5 6.58 -18.40 -3.07
CA PRO A 5 7.99 -18.47 -3.45
C PRO A 5 8.34 -19.61 -4.43
N ARG A 6 7.47 -20.61 -4.59
CA ARG A 6 7.70 -21.76 -5.51
C ARG A 6 7.16 -21.52 -6.92
N ILE A 7 6.26 -20.54 -7.08
CA ILE A 7 5.57 -20.27 -8.34
C ILE A 7 6.06 -18.99 -9.04
N ILE A 8 6.98 -18.25 -8.41
CA ILE A 8 7.59 -17.05 -9.00
C ILE A 8 9.12 -17.20 -9.03
N PRO A 9 9.80 -16.64 -10.05
CA PRO A 9 11.25 -16.80 -10.23
C PRO A 9 12.08 -15.77 -9.44
N TYR A 10 11.50 -15.10 -8.44
CA TYR A 10 12.13 -13.99 -7.73
C TYR A 10 12.56 -14.38 -6.32
N GLN A 11 13.61 -13.71 -5.81
CA GLN A 11 13.95 -13.77 -4.40
C GLN A 11 12.80 -13.17 -3.57
N THR A 12 12.45 -13.83 -2.46
CA THR A 12 11.34 -13.41 -1.61
C THR A 12 11.78 -13.25 -0.16
N ALA A 13 11.12 -12.33 0.55
CA ALA A 13 11.20 -12.20 2.00
C ALA A 13 9.78 -12.03 2.55
N PHE A 14 9.55 -12.52 3.77
CA PHE A 14 8.25 -12.41 4.44
C PHE A 14 8.28 -11.27 5.47
N PHE A 15 7.15 -10.59 5.62
CA PHE A 15 6.97 -9.51 6.58
C PHE A 15 5.56 -9.56 7.17
N ASP A 16 5.45 -9.48 8.50
CA ASP A 16 4.17 -9.31 9.19
C ASP A 16 4.00 -7.84 9.57
N THR A 17 2.91 -7.23 9.14
CA THR A 17 2.56 -5.84 9.51
C THR A 17 2.01 -5.73 10.93
N THR A 18 1.89 -6.85 11.66
CA THR A 18 1.39 -6.92 13.02
C THR A 18 2.53 -7.31 13.95
N PHE A 19 2.76 -6.50 14.98
CA PHE A 19 3.76 -6.80 16.01
C PHE A 19 3.06 -7.35 17.25
N SER A 20 3.59 -8.44 17.81
CA SER A 20 3.06 -9.03 19.05
C SER A 20 3.36 -8.17 20.28
N ALA A 21 4.45 -7.39 20.24
CA ALA A 21 4.84 -6.47 21.30
C ALA A 21 4.29 -5.06 21.06
N SER A 22 3.95 -4.38 22.16
CA SER A 22 3.55 -2.97 22.11
C SER A 22 4.72 -2.07 21.70
N ILE A 23 4.46 -1.13 20.79
CA ILE A 23 5.44 -0.14 20.34
C ILE A 23 5.30 1.12 21.19
N LYS A 24 6.35 1.42 21.97
CA LYS A 24 6.45 2.65 22.78
C LYS A 24 6.27 3.88 21.88
N ALA A 25 5.53 4.88 22.36
CA ALA A 25 5.17 6.07 21.58
C ALA A 25 6.37 6.75 20.90
N GLY A 26 7.46 6.99 21.65
CA GLY A 26 8.68 7.61 21.12
C GLY A 26 9.44 6.79 20.07
N ASN A 27 9.11 5.51 19.88
CA ASN A 27 9.77 4.64 18.90
C ASN A 27 8.91 4.40 17.65
N ARG A 28 7.64 4.86 17.63
CA ARG A 28 6.70 4.56 16.55
C ARG A 28 7.15 5.13 15.21
N GLU A 29 7.59 6.38 15.20
CA GLU A 29 8.06 7.04 13.99
C GLU A 29 9.30 6.35 13.42
N ALA A 30 10.32 6.12 14.27
CA ALA A 30 11.54 5.42 13.85
C ALA A 30 11.23 4.03 13.27
N LEU A 31 10.35 3.26 13.92
CA LEU A 31 9.95 1.94 13.43
C LEU A 31 9.15 2.02 12.11
N LEU A 32 8.28 3.02 11.97
CA LEU A 32 7.54 3.24 10.73
C LEU A 32 8.50 3.58 9.58
N ILE A 33 9.44 4.50 9.79
CA ILE A 33 10.45 4.86 8.79
C ILE A 33 11.29 3.64 8.42
N GLN A 34 11.73 2.84 9.40
CA GLN A 34 12.46 1.59 9.15
C GLN A 34 11.63 0.61 8.31
N THR A 35 10.33 0.50 8.60
CA THR A 35 9.40 -0.36 7.83
C THR A 35 9.26 0.14 6.40
N LEU A 36 9.06 1.44 6.18
CA LEU A 36 8.94 2.01 4.83
C LEU A 36 10.24 1.88 4.03
N ASN A 37 11.40 2.03 4.68
CA ASN A 37 12.71 1.79 4.06
C ASN A 37 12.86 0.33 3.64
N TYR A 38 12.44 -0.60 4.49
CA TYR A 38 12.44 -2.02 4.16
C TYR A 38 11.51 -2.31 2.96
N PHE A 39 10.29 -1.78 2.93
CA PHE A 39 9.41 -1.92 1.77
C PHE A 39 10.01 -1.32 0.50
N SER A 40 10.70 -0.19 0.62
CA SER A 40 11.35 0.49 -0.51
C SER A 40 12.56 -0.26 -1.07
N SER A 41 13.14 -1.22 -0.34
CA SER A 41 14.24 -2.03 -0.85
C SER A 41 13.79 -3.17 -1.77
N PHE A 42 12.49 -3.42 -1.91
CA PHE A 42 11.95 -4.43 -2.80
C PHE A 42 11.48 -3.84 -4.14
N ASP A 43 11.51 -4.67 -5.18
CA ASP A 43 10.99 -4.30 -6.51
C ASP A 43 9.47 -4.36 -6.59
N GLY A 44 8.84 -5.18 -5.75
CA GLY A 44 7.38 -5.31 -5.67
C GLY A 44 6.93 -6.03 -4.40
N VAL A 45 5.66 -5.88 -4.07
CA VAL A 45 5.04 -6.41 -2.85
C VAL A 45 3.88 -7.32 -3.24
N ILE A 46 3.77 -8.48 -2.58
CA ILE A 46 2.59 -9.36 -2.68
C ILE A 46 1.95 -9.42 -1.31
N THR A 47 0.68 -9.02 -1.18
CA THR A 47 0.05 -8.86 0.14
C THR A 47 -1.44 -9.18 0.14
N ASP A 48 -1.95 -9.74 1.23
CA ASP A 48 -3.37 -9.79 1.56
C ASP A 48 -3.74 -8.81 2.69
N ARG A 49 -2.77 -7.99 3.12
CA ARG A 49 -2.92 -7.03 4.23
C ARG A 49 -3.09 -5.63 3.70
N TYR A 50 -4.04 -4.91 4.28
CA TYR A 50 -4.34 -3.52 3.94
C TYR A 50 -3.13 -2.60 4.12
N HIS A 51 -2.41 -2.72 5.25
CA HIS A 51 -1.18 -1.94 5.48
C HIS A 51 -0.09 -2.24 4.44
N GLY A 52 -0.03 -3.47 3.91
CA GLY A 52 0.88 -3.79 2.82
C GLY A 52 0.56 -2.99 1.55
N VAL A 53 -0.72 -2.76 1.25
CA VAL A 53 -1.16 -1.91 0.14
C VAL A 53 -0.77 -0.45 0.41
N ILE A 54 -1.12 0.08 1.59
CA ILE A 54 -0.80 1.47 1.97
C ILE A 54 0.71 1.73 1.88
N PHE A 55 1.54 0.86 2.47
CA PHE A 55 2.99 1.04 2.44
C PHE A 55 3.55 0.94 1.01
N SER A 56 2.99 0.07 0.17
CA SER A 56 3.40 0.00 -1.24
C SER A 56 3.06 1.28 -2.00
N VAL A 57 1.90 1.89 -1.72
CA VAL A 57 1.49 3.18 -2.29
C VAL A 57 2.42 4.30 -1.83
N ILE A 58 2.71 4.39 -0.54
CA ILE A 58 3.63 5.38 0.03
C ILE A 58 5.02 5.24 -0.60
N CYS A 59 5.53 4.01 -0.69
CA CYS A 59 6.86 3.71 -1.21
C CYS A 59 6.94 3.65 -2.74
N ARG A 60 5.81 3.89 -3.45
CA ARG A 60 5.67 3.79 -4.92
C ARG A 60 6.20 2.45 -5.47
N ARG A 61 5.82 1.36 -4.81
CA ARG A 61 6.19 -0.01 -5.18
C ARG A 61 5.00 -0.74 -5.80
N PRO A 62 5.19 -1.41 -6.94
CA PRO A 62 4.17 -2.29 -7.50
C PRO A 62 3.67 -3.27 -6.45
N CYS A 63 2.36 -3.42 -6.35
CA CYS A 63 1.72 -4.24 -5.33
C CYS A 63 0.71 -5.18 -5.97
N LEU A 64 0.92 -6.47 -5.78
CA LEU A 64 -0.03 -7.51 -6.12
C LEU A 64 -0.84 -7.91 -4.88
N VAL A 65 -2.12 -7.56 -4.91
CA VAL A 65 -3.05 -7.78 -3.81
C VAL A 65 -3.74 -9.13 -3.95
N LEU A 66 -3.75 -9.89 -2.85
CA LEU A 66 -4.44 -11.17 -2.75
C LEU A 66 -5.74 -10.96 -1.96
N PRO A 67 -6.92 -11.24 -2.52
CA PRO A 67 -8.18 -11.05 -1.82
C PRO A 67 -8.23 -11.95 -0.57
N THR A 68 -8.79 -11.41 0.51
CA THR A 68 -9.13 -12.19 1.70
C THR A 68 -10.48 -12.86 1.52
N VAL A 69 -10.69 -14.00 2.18
CA VAL A 69 -11.94 -14.79 2.12
C VAL A 69 -13.15 -13.93 2.53
N ASP A 70 -12.97 -13.01 3.46
CA ASP A 70 -14.06 -12.22 4.04
C ASP A 70 -14.43 -10.97 3.22
N HIS A 71 -13.93 -10.80 1.99
CA HIS A 71 -14.09 -9.59 1.16
C HIS A 71 -13.63 -8.26 1.79
N LYS A 72 -13.11 -8.28 3.03
CA LYS A 72 -12.66 -7.10 3.79
C LYS A 72 -11.64 -6.26 3.03
N LEU A 73 -10.77 -6.91 2.26
CA LEU A 73 -9.77 -6.22 1.47
C LEU A 73 -10.35 -5.66 0.16
N THR A 74 -11.38 -6.30 -0.39
CA THR A 74 -11.96 -5.94 -1.69
C THR A 74 -12.53 -4.52 -1.68
N SER A 75 -13.34 -4.15 -0.67
CA SER A 75 -13.89 -2.79 -0.56
C SER A 75 -12.80 -1.75 -0.27
N ALA A 76 -11.75 -2.14 0.45
CA ALA A 76 -10.67 -1.23 0.77
C ALA A 76 -9.75 -0.97 -0.44
N ILE A 77 -9.66 -1.91 -1.39
CA ILE A 77 -8.94 -1.74 -2.66
C ILE A 77 -9.65 -0.75 -3.60
N GLU A 78 -10.95 -0.48 -3.41
CA GLU A 78 -11.69 0.49 -4.25
C GLU A 78 -11.04 1.88 -4.24
N TRP A 79 -10.46 2.28 -3.10
CA TRP A 79 -9.69 3.53 -2.93
C TRP A 79 -8.40 3.59 -3.75
N PHE A 80 -7.93 2.46 -4.26
CA PHE A 80 -6.69 2.34 -5.03
C PHE A 80 -6.93 1.97 -6.50
N THR A 81 -8.17 2.03 -6.97
CA THR A 81 -8.52 1.76 -8.39
C THR A 81 -7.84 2.70 -9.38
N GLU A 82 -7.56 3.92 -8.95
CA GLU A 82 -6.82 4.92 -9.74
C GLU A 82 -5.29 4.80 -9.60
N VAL A 83 -4.78 3.84 -8.82
CA VAL A 83 -3.34 3.64 -8.63
C VAL A 83 -2.85 2.55 -9.59
N PRO A 84 -2.15 2.92 -10.68
CA PRO A 84 -1.89 2.02 -11.82
C PRO A 84 -0.96 0.83 -11.49
N PHE A 85 -0.20 0.92 -10.40
CA PHE A 85 0.73 -0.12 -9.97
C PHE A 85 0.15 -1.03 -8.86
N ILE A 86 -1.14 -0.93 -8.57
CA ILE A 86 -1.87 -1.84 -7.68
C ILE A 86 -2.69 -2.80 -8.54
N THR A 87 -2.42 -4.09 -8.43
CA THR A 87 -3.14 -5.13 -9.19
C THR A 87 -3.67 -6.18 -8.23
N ILE A 88 -4.81 -6.80 -8.54
CA ILE A 88 -5.40 -7.88 -7.73
C ILE A 88 -5.20 -9.21 -8.44
N ALA A 89 -4.65 -10.23 -7.77
CA ALA A 89 -4.66 -11.62 -8.23
C ALA A 89 -5.69 -12.43 -7.43
N ARG A 90 -6.66 -13.05 -8.11
CA ARG A 90 -7.78 -13.75 -7.46
C ARG A 90 -7.45 -15.19 -7.05
N ASN A 91 -6.44 -15.78 -7.68
CA ASN A 91 -5.98 -17.14 -7.43
C ASN A 91 -4.45 -17.22 -7.63
N LEU A 92 -3.87 -18.36 -7.27
CA LEU A 92 -2.42 -18.55 -7.35
C LEU A 92 -1.90 -18.55 -8.80
N ASP A 93 -2.70 -19.02 -9.75
CA ASP A 93 -2.30 -19.14 -11.16
C ASP A 93 -2.15 -17.79 -11.85
N GLU A 94 -2.91 -16.78 -11.40
CA GLU A 94 -2.80 -15.41 -11.88
C GLU A 94 -1.54 -14.68 -11.37
N ILE A 95 -0.92 -15.16 -10.28
CA ILE A 95 0.18 -14.44 -9.60
C ILE A 95 1.36 -14.18 -10.53
N PRO A 96 1.94 -15.18 -11.23
CA PRO A 96 3.14 -14.95 -12.03
C PRO A 96 2.92 -13.91 -13.13
N GLY A 97 1.83 -14.03 -13.89
CA GLY A 97 1.52 -13.11 -15.00
C GLY A 97 1.21 -11.69 -14.53
N LYS A 98 0.44 -11.54 -13.45
CA LYS A 98 0.10 -10.21 -12.89
C LYS A 98 1.29 -9.55 -12.20
N LEU A 99 2.15 -10.34 -11.55
CA LEU A 99 3.39 -9.84 -10.97
C LEU A 99 4.32 -9.31 -12.06
N GLU A 100 4.47 -10.06 -13.15
CA GLU A 100 5.28 -9.61 -14.28
C GLU A 100 4.73 -8.29 -14.88
N GLN A 101 3.42 -8.19 -15.05
CA GLN A 101 2.77 -6.95 -15.47
C GLN A 101 3.08 -5.78 -14.51
N CYS A 102 3.01 -6.01 -13.20
CA CYS A 102 3.34 -5.01 -12.18
C CYS A 102 4.81 -4.56 -12.24
N LEU A 103 5.73 -5.50 -12.50
CA LEU A 103 7.17 -5.27 -12.46
C LEU A 103 7.75 -4.66 -13.74
N ARG A 104 7.09 -4.83 -14.89
CA ARG A 104 7.54 -4.28 -16.19
C ARG A 104 7.63 -2.73 -16.25
N GLY A 105 7.30 -2.05 -15.15
CA GLY A 105 7.38 -0.60 -15.03
C GLY A 105 6.14 0.07 -15.63
N GLY A 106 5.97 1.35 -15.32
CA GLY A 106 4.78 2.09 -15.72
C GLY A 106 4.58 3.32 -14.86
N ASP A 107 3.43 3.96 -15.04
CA ASP A 107 3.00 5.08 -14.22
C ASP A 107 3.01 4.70 -12.73
N ARG A 108 3.58 5.57 -11.90
CA ARG A 108 3.59 5.46 -10.44
C ARG A 108 2.86 6.63 -9.79
N SER A 109 2.00 7.30 -10.54
CA SER A 109 1.13 8.36 -10.05
C SER A 109 0.20 7.82 -8.96
N VAL A 110 -0.17 8.73 -8.07
CA VAL A 110 -1.18 8.47 -7.03
C VAL A 110 -2.13 9.66 -7.02
N PRO A 111 -3.41 9.45 -6.71
CA PRO A 111 -4.33 10.55 -6.50
C PRO A 111 -3.83 11.52 -5.42
N ASP A 112 -4.15 12.80 -5.61
CA ASP A 112 -3.99 13.79 -4.54
C ASP A 112 -5.15 13.64 -3.55
N TRP A 113 -5.04 12.65 -2.65
CA TRP A 113 -6.07 12.38 -1.65
C TRP A 113 -6.35 13.59 -0.75
N ASN A 114 -5.36 14.44 -0.47
CA ASN A 114 -5.54 15.67 0.30
C ASN A 114 -6.54 16.58 -0.40
N ARG A 115 -6.28 16.89 -1.67
CA ARG A 115 -7.17 17.73 -2.47
C ARG A 115 -8.55 17.13 -2.64
N ILE A 116 -8.65 15.82 -2.84
CA ILE A 116 -9.93 15.14 -3.09
C ILE A 116 -10.79 15.08 -1.81
N TYR A 117 -10.18 14.75 -0.67
CA TYR A 117 -10.93 14.36 0.53
C TYR A 117 -10.74 15.28 1.74
N PHE A 118 -9.60 15.95 1.89
CA PHE A 118 -9.23 16.64 3.13
C PHE A 118 -9.28 18.16 3.03
N ASP A 119 -8.76 18.75 1.95
CA ASP A 119 -8.63 20.21 1.81
C ASP A 119 -9.98 20.94 1.87
N GLY A 120 -11.05 20.29 1.39
CA GLY A 120 -12.41 20.82 1.44
C GLY A 120 -13.14 20.62 2.76
N LEU A 121 -12.60 19.82 3.71
CA LEU A 121 -13.28 19.51 4.97
C LEU A 121 -13.56 20.74 5.83
N PRO A 122 -12.63 21.70 6.03
CA PRO A 122 -12.90 22.86 6.86
C PRO A 122 -14.13 23.65 6.37
N ALA A 123 -14.21 23.90 5.05
CA ALA A 123 -15.35 24.59 4.46
C ALA A 123 -16.66 23.82 4.63
N ARG A 124 -16.65 22.49 4.43
CA ARG A 124 -17.82 21.61 4.63
C ARG A 124 -18.28 21.55 6.08
N LEU A 125 -17.37 21.75 7.02
CA LEU A 125 -17.66 21.78 8.47
C LEU A 125 -17.98 23.20 8.98
N GLY A 126 -18.00 24.21 8.11
CA GLY A 126 -18.24 25.61 8.50
C GLY A 126 -17.10 26.22 9.31
N LEU A 127 -15.91 25.62 9.29
CA LEU A 127 -14.72 26.14 9.95
C LEU A 127 -14.13 27.28 9.11
N LYS A 128 -13.96 28.46 9.72
CA LYS A 128 -13.19 29.54 9.10
C LYS A 128 -11.72 29.14 9.13
N LEU A 129 -11.13 28.94 7.96
CA LEU A 129 -9.68 28.81 7.83
C LEU A 129 -9.05 30.11 8.35
N ALA A 130 -8.15 30.00 9.33
CA ALA A 130 -7.28 31.12 9.66
C ALA A 130 -6.49 31.49 8.39
N PRO A 131 -6.26 32.78 8.11
CA PRO A 131 -5.41 33.16 6.98
C PRO A 131 -4.05 32.52 7.18
N THR A 132 -3.72 31.54 6.33
CA THR A 132 -2.42 30.89 6.33
C THR A 132 -1.40 31.93 5.92
N GLU A 133 -0.48 32.29 6.83
CA GLU A 133 0.71 33.05 6.46
C GLU A 133 1.51 32.20 5.46
N LEU A 134 1.44 32.58 4.20
CA LEU A 134 2.38 32.16 3.17
C LEU A 134 3.71 32.84 3.47
N THR A 135 4.62 32.10 4.10
CA THR A 135 6.08 32.36 4.08
C THR A 135 6.80 31.08 3.71
#